data_AF-A0ABD4RHV3-F1
#
_entry.id   AF-A0ABD4RHV3-F1
#
_cell.length_a   1.000
_cell.length_b   1.000
_cell.length_c   1.000
_cell.angle_alpha   90.00
_cell.angle_beta   90.00
_cell.angle_gamma   90.00
#
_symmetry.space_group_name_H-M   'P 1'
#
loop_
_entity.id
_entity.type
_entity.pdbx_description
1 polymer ?
#
loop_
_entity_poly.entity_id
_entity_poly.type
_entity_poly.pdbx_seq_one_letter_code
_entity_poly.pdbx_strand_id
1 'polypeptide(L)'
;MNYLILSVLLLLLVFIATLSFTMVANKNNSFKENIRFSGMMLAVSLPIISLVGGTLFLIFKLVSMVVPMQIDTIQVFLIALIGVFIIFACDLVSKQILAGISSRIFATKYKNQDLTEKEMLDIINKSQGIFNIFELVIMFFTSAILYLGVMKLISIDINLIFLSIISLMNVISYRVFFRSKISTGN
;
A
#
# COMPACT_ATOMS: atom_id res chain seq x y z
N MET A 1 12.48 12.16 -22.06
CA MET A 1 11.39 11.51 -22.82
C MET A 1 10.92 10.21 -22.19
N ASN A 2 11.82 9.28 -21.83
CA ASN A 2 11.44 7.97 -21.25
C ASN A 2 10.59 8.06 -19.97
N TYR A 3 10.81 9.05 -19.09
CA TYR A 3 10.08 9.16 -17.82
C TYR A 3 8.67 9.74 -17.95
N LEU A 4 8.43 10.67 -18.88
CA LEU A 4 7.06 11.13 -19.19
C LEU A 4 6.24 9.99 -19.79
N ILE A 5 6.86 9.21 -20.67
CA ILE A 5 6.25 8.00 -21.24
C ILE A 5 5.93 6.99 -20.13
N LEU A 6 6.83 6.80 -19.16
CA LEU A 6 6.60 5.92 -18.00
C LEU A 6 5.40 6.38 -17.15
N SER A 7 5.29 7.67 -16.85
CA SER A 7 4.16 8.22 -16.09
C SER A 7 2.82 8.08 -16.83
N VAL A 8 2.82 8.28 -18.15
CA VAL A 8 1.63 8.07 -19.00
C VAL A 8 1.25 6.59 -19.06
N LEU A 9 2.23 5.69 -19.23
CA LEU A 9 2.02 4.23 -19.18
C LEU A 9 1.41 3.79 -17.85
N LEU A 10 1.87 4.38 -16.75
CA LEU A 10 1.42 4.05 -15.42
C LEU A 10 -0.03 4.53 -15.18
N LEU A 11 -0.39 5.74 -15.64
CA LEU A 11 -1.78 6.19 -15.67
C LEU A 11 -2.68 5.28 -16.52
N LEU A 12 -2.19 4.84 -17.69
CA LEU A 12 -2.89 3.89 -18.56
C LEU A 12 -3.12 2.55 -17.86
N LEU A 13 -2.11 2.02 -17.17
CA LEU A 13 -2.23 0.78 -16.40
C LEU A 13 -3.26 0.91 -15.27
N VAL A 14 -3.29 2.04 -14.56
CA VAL A 14 -4.32 2.30 -13.53
C VAL A 14 -5.71 2.32 -14.15
N PHE A 15 -5.87 2.98 -15.30
CA PHE A 15 -7.14 3.03 -16.02
C PHE A 15 -7.61 1.65 -16.46
N ILE A 16 -6.72 0.84 -17.02
CA ILE A 16 -7.03 -0.54 -17.43
C ILE A 16 -7.43 -1.36 -16.21
N ALA A 17 -6.69 -1.27 -15.10
CA ALA A 17 -6.99 -2.01 -13.88
C ALA A 17 -8.36 -1.61 -13.26
N THR A 18 -8.67 -0.30 -13.22
CA THR A 18 -9.97 0.19 -12.74
C THR A 18 -11.11 -0.24 -13.66
N LEU A 19 -10.88 -0.25 -14.97
CA LEU A 19 -11.85 -0.71 -15.95
C LEU A 19 -12.12 -2.21 -15.82
N SER A 20 -11.08 -3.04 -15.70
CA SER A 20 -11.21 -4.48 -15.46
C SER A 20 -11.97 -4.77 -14.16
N PHE A 21 -11.64 -4.07 -13.08
CA PHE A 21 -12.36 -4.22 -11.81
C PHE A 21 -13.84 -3.82 -11.96
N THR A 22 -14.13 -2.71 -12.62
CA THR A 22 -15.49 -2.21 -12.83
C THR A 22 -16.31 -3.18 -13.70
N MET A 23 -15.71 -3.78 -14.73
CA MET A 23 -16.38 -4.80 -15.55
C MET A 23 -16.72 -6.06 -14.75
N VAL A 24 -15.86 -6.47 -13.82
CA VAL A 24 -16.11 -7.64 -12.97
C VAL A 24 -17.17 -7.33 -11.90
N ALA A 25 -17.14 -6.13 -11.32
CA ALA A 25 -18.10 -5.71 -10.30
C ALA A 25 -19.49 -5.39 -10.87
N ASN A 26 -19.55 -4.78 -12.06
CA ASN A 26 -20.78 -4.32 -12.71
C ASN A 26 -21.04 -5.08 -14.02
N LYS A 27 -21.13 -6.41 -13.94
CA LYS A 27 -21.35 -7.30 -15.10
C LYS A 27 -22.61 -6.97 -15.91
N ASN A 28 -23.61 -6.33 -15.29
CA ASN A 28 -24.89 -6.03 -15.93
C ASN A 28 -24.93 -4.66 -16.63
N ASN A 29 -23.91 -3.82 -16.46
CA ASN A 29 -23.88 -2.49 -17.07
C ASN A 29 -23.30 -2.55 -18.48
N SER A 30 -23.72 -1.61 -19.33
CA SER A 30 -23.16 -1.49 -20.67
C SER A 30 -21.66 -1.12 -20.61
N PHE A 31 -20.89 -1.54 -21.63
CA PHE A 31 -19.46 -1.20 -21.73
C PHE A 31 -19.20 0.32 -21.63
N LYS A 32 -20.10 1.12 -22.21
CA LYS A 32 -20.05 2.59 -22.16
C LYS A 32 -20.22 3.12 -20.73
N GLU A 33 -21.14 2.56 -19.95
CA GLU A 33 -21.33 2.93 -18.55
C GLU A 33 -20.15 2.50 -17.68
N ASN A 34 -19.58 1.31 -17.93
CA ASN A 34 -18.38 0.85 -17.24
C ASN A 34 -17.18 1.75 -17.51
N ILE A 35 -16.99 2.25 -18.74
CA ILE A 35 -15.98 3.26 -19.05
C ILE A 35 -16.24 4.56 -18.29
N ARG A 36 -17.48 5.08 -18.34
CA ARG A 36 -17.84 6.34 -17.67
C ARG A 36 -17.60 6.25 -16.16
N PHE A 37 -18.02 5.16 -15.55
CA PHE A 37 -17.84 4.90 -14.12
C PHE A 37 -16.36 4.76 -13.74
N SER A 38 -15.58 4.04 -14.56
CA SER A 38 -14.13 3.92 -14.36
C SER A 38 -13.43 5.28 -14.48
N GLY A 39 -13.85 6.11 -15.44
CA GLY A 39 -13.36 7.49 -15.57
C GLY A 39 -13.70 8.37 -14.38
N MET A 40 -14.91 8.25 -13.82
CA MET A 40 -15.31 8.96 -12.59
C MET A 40 -14.50 8.48 -11.38
N MET A 41 -14.33 7.16 -11.21
CA MET A 41 -13.46 6.57 -10.19
C MET A 41 -12.02 7.09 -10.28
N LEU A 42 -11.48 7.19 -11.50
CA LEU A 42 -10.14 7.74 -11.72
C LEU A 42 -10.07 9.22 -11.39
N ALA A 43 -11.05 10.02 -11.81
CA ALA A 43 -11.10 11.45 -11.49
C ALA A 43 -11.16 11.72 -9.98
N VAL A 44 -11.84 10.85 -9.21
CA VAL A 44 -11.91 10.95 -7.75
C VAL A 44 -10.65 10.43 -7.07
N SER A 45 -10.03 9.38 -7.59
CA SER A 45 -8.80 8.82 -7.00
C SER A 45 -7.55 9.61 -7.35
N LEU A 46 -7.52 10.35 -8.47
CA LEU A 46 -6.37 11.16 -8.90
C LEU A 46 -5.95 12.20 -7.86
N PRO A 47 -6.86 13.01 -7.27
CA PRO A 47 -6.52 13.94 -6.19
C PRO A 47 -5.92 13.22 -4.97
N ILE A 48 -6.44 12.05 -4.60
CA ILE A 48 -5.93 11.27 -3.46
C ILE A 48 -4.53 10.75 -3.77
N ILE A 49 -4.34 10.15 -4.93
CA ILE A 49 -3.03 9.65 -5.40
C ILE A 49 -2.03 10.80 -5.51
N SER A 50 -2.46 11.97 -6.00
CA SER A 50 -1.64 13.17 -6.10
C SER A 50 -1.23 13.70 -4.72
N LEU A 51 -2.15 13.70 -3.75
CA LEU A 51 -1.88 14.16 -2.38
C LEU A 51 -0.92 13.20 -1.65
N VAL A 52 -1.18 11.90 -1.71
CA VAL A 52 -0.32 10.88 -1.08
C VAL A 52 1.04 10.83 -1.77
N GLY A 53 1.05 10.78 -3.11
CA GLY A 53 2.27 10.75 -3.92
C GLY A 53 3.10 12.03 -3.79
N GLY A 54 2.45 13.20 -3.74
CA GLY A 54 3.11 14.48 -3.50
C GLY A 54 3.74 14.55 -2.12
N THR A 55 3.05 14.05 -1.09
CA THR A 55 3.59 13.95 0.28
C THR A 55 4.81 13.04 0.32
N LEU A 56 4.72 11.83 -0.27
CA LEU A 56 5.84 10.91 -0.38
C LEU A 56 7.02 11.52 -1.14
N PHE A 57 6.75 12.24 -2.23
CA PHE A 57 7.78 12.92 -3.03
C PHE A 57 8.55 13.94 -2.19
N LEU A 58 7.84 14.80 -1.46
CA LEU A 58 8.47 15.80 -0.60
C LEU A 58 9.33 15.14 0.49
N ILE A 59 8.81 14.11 1.14
CA ILE A 59 9.53 13.35 2.16
C ILE A 59 10.77 12.70 1.55
N PHE A 60 10.65 11.98 0.43
CA PHE A 60 11.78 11.28 -0.18
C PHE A 60 12.83 12.26 -0.71
N LYS A 61 12.41 13.44 -1.18
CA LYS A 61 13.34 14.49 -1.59
C LYS A 61 14.10 15.06 -0.39
N LEU A 62 13.44 15.25 0.75
CA LEU A 62 14.12 15.64 1.99
C LEU A 62 15.12 14.56 2.43
N VAL A 63 14.73 13.30 2.39
CA VAL A 63 15.61 12.18 2.75
C VAL A 63 16.80 12.11 1.80
N SER A 64 16.62 12.33 0.50
CA SER A 64 17.73 12.33 -0.47
C SER A 64 18.67 13.54 -0.33
N MET A 65 18.23 14.61 0.35
CA MET A 65 19.11 15.75 0.68
C MET A 65 19.96 15.47 1.92
N VAL A 66 19.42 14.71 2.89
CA VAL A 66 20.11 14.37 4.14
C VAL A 66 21.04 13.16 3.95
N VAL A 67 20.61 12.17 3.16
CA VAL A 67 21.40 10.99 2.83
C VAL A 67 22.06 11.23 1.48
N PRO A 68 23.40 11.31 1.41
CA PRO A 68 24.11 11.59 0.16
C PRO A 68 23.91 10.44 -0.82
N MET A 69 22.95 10.59 -1.72
CA MET A 69 22.69 9.69 -2.82
C MET A 69 22.74 10.43 -4.15
N GLN A 70 23.32 9.78 -5.16
CA GLN A 70 23.27 10.27 -6.53
C GLN A 70 21.91 9.90 -7.15
N ILE A 71 20.86 10.62 -6.73
CA ILE A 71 19.50 10.41 -7.23
C ILE A 71 18.91 11.70 -7.77
N ASP A 72 18.44 11.65 -9.00
CA ASP A 72 17.81 12.79 -9.66
C ASP A 72 16.40 13.04 -9.11
N THR A 73 15.95 14.30 -9.17
CA THR A 73 14.60 14.68 -8.73
C THR A 73 13.50 13.89 -9.45
N ILE A 74 13.70 13.58 -10.74
CA ILE A 74 12.74 12.75 -11.52
C ILE A 74 12.70 11.32 -10.99
N GLN A 75 13.84 10.75 -10.60
CA GLN A 75 13.90 9.41 -10.03
C GLN A 75 13.20 9.38 -8.67
N VAL A 76 13.40 10.39 -7.82
CA VAL A 76 12.67 10.54 -6.54
C VAL A 76 11.16 10.62 -6.78
N PHE A 77 10.73 11.39 -7.78
CA PHE A 77 9.31 11.49 -8.17
C PHE A 77 8.73 10.13 -8.58
N LEU A 78 9.45 9.36 -9.39
CA LEU A 78 9.00 8.03 -9.82
C LEU A 78 8.90 7.04 -8.64
N ILE A 79 9.89 7.04 -7.75
CA ILE A 79 9.85 6.21 -6.53
C ILE A 79 8.63 6.59 -5.68
N ALA A 80 8.34 7.88 -5.51
CA ALA A 80 7.19 8.34 -4.73
C ALA A 80 5.87 7.93 -5.36
N LEU A 81 5.74 8.05 -6.68
CA LEU A 81 4.54 7.68 -7.41
C LEU A 81 4.30 6.16 -7.36
N ILE A 82 5.34 5.36 -7.56
CA ILE A 82 5.29 3.90 -7.37
C ILE A 82 5.02 3.56 -5.90
N GLY A 83 5.52 4.38 -4.97
CA GLY A 83 5.32 4.25 -3.53
C GLY A 83 3.84 4.21 -3.14
N VAL A 84 2.98 4.98 -3.80
CA VAL A 84 1.52 4.93 -3.61
C VAL A 84 0.98 3.53 -3.89
N PHE A 85 1.44 2.87 -4.97
CA PHE A 85 1.06 1.49 -5.28
C PHE A 85 1.61 0.49 -4.27
N ILE A 86 2.85 0.71 -3.83
CA ILE A 86 3.48 -0.13 -2.81
C ILE A 86 2.67 -0.08 -1.52
N ILE A 87 2.10 1.07 -1.11
CA ILE A 87 1.22 1.16 0.07
C ILE A 87 0.07 0.16 -0.04
N PHE A 88 -0.67 0.18 -1.15
CA PHE A 88 -1.81 -0.71 -1.36
C PHE A 88 -1.40 -2.18 -1.49
N ALA A 89 -0.30 -2.46 -2.19
CA ALA A 89 0.23 -3.82 -2.30
C ALA A 89 0.64 -4.37 -0.93
N CYS A 90 1.30 -3.57 -0.09
CA CYS A 90 1.67 -3.95 1.26
C CYS A 90 0.45 -4.17 2.16
N ASP A 91 -0.60 -3.35 2.05
CA ASP A 91 -1.86 -3.54 2.78
C ASP A 91 -2.49 -4.90 2.45
N LEU A 92 -2.61 -5.23 1.16
CA LEU A 92 -3.18 -6.50 0.72
C LEU A 92 -2.34 -7.70 1.18
N VAL A 93 -1.03 -7.66 0.95
CA VAL A 93 -0.12 -8.76 1.30
C VAL A 93 -0.07 -8.96 2.82
N SER A 94 0.01 -7.87 3.60
CA SER A 94 0.07 -7.96 5.05
C SER A 94 -1.20 -8.57 5.64
N LYS A 95 -2.39 -8.19 5.16
CA LYS A 95 -3.66 -8.80 5.58
C LYS A 95 -3.75 -10.29 5.24
N GLN A 96 -3.31 -10.68 4.04
CA GLN A 96 -3.29 -12.10 3.64
C GLN A 96 -2.35 -12.93 4.51
N ILE A 97 -1.13 -12.44 4.74
CA ILE A 97 -0.14 -13.10 5.60
C ILE A 97 -0.68 -13.20 7.03
N LEU A 98 -1.22 -12.09 7.56
CA LEU A 98 -1.72 -12.05 8.93
C LEU A 98 -2.93 -12.97 9.13
N ALA A 99 -3.84 -13.07 8.15
CA ALA A 99 -4.95 -14.03 8.20
C ALA A 99 -4.46 -15.49 8.24
N GLY A 100 -3.41 -15.82 7.47
CA GLY A 100 -2.77 -17.14 7.51
C GLY A 100 -2.08 -17.44 8.84
N ILE A 101 -1.38 -16.46 9.41
CA ILE A 101 -0.70 -16.61 10.71
C ILE A 101 -1.71 -16.70 11.85
N SER A 102 -2.71 -15.82 11.89
CA SER A 102 -3.71 -15.76 12.95
C SER A 102 -4.54 -17.04 13.00
N SER A 103 -5.04 -17.51 11.85
CA SER A 103 -5.78 -18.78 11.76
C SER A 103 -4.95 -19.95 12.27
N ARG A 104 -3.66 -20.03 11.92
CA ARG A 104 -2.76 -21.08 12.40
C ARG A 104 -2.49 -21.01 13.90
N ILE A 105 -2.27 -19.81 14.45
CA ILE A 105 -2.07 -19.61 15.89
C ILE A 105 -3.32 -20.00 16.66
N PHE A 106 -4.49 -19.54 16.23
CA PHE A 106 -5.75 -19.85 16.89
C PHE A 106 -6.09 -21.33 16.79
N ALA A 107 -5.94 -21.93 15.60
CA ALA A 107 -6.17 -23.36 15.40
C ALA A 107 -5.21 -24.24 16.23
N THR A 108 -3.99 -23.77 16.51
CA THR A 108 -3.03 -24.52 17.34
C THR A 108 -3.32 -24.34 18.84
N LYS A 109 -3.64 -23.12 19.27
CA LYS A 109 -3.80 -22.77 20.68
C LYS A 109 -5.15 -23.18 21.26
N TYR A 110 -6.20 -23.21 20.44
CA TYR A 110 -7.59 -23.44 20.86
C TYR A 110 -8.21 -24.69 20.22
N LYS A 111 -7.41 -25.55 19.58
CA LYS A 111 -7.86 -26.74 18.81
C LYS A 111 -8.87 -27.64 19.55
N ASN A 112 -8.69 -27.77 20.86
CA ASN A 112 -9.43 -28.70 21.71
C ASN A 112 -10.31 -27.96 22.75
N GLN A 113 -10.59 -26.68 22.53
CA GLN A 113 -11.45 -25.88 23.39
C GLN A 113 -12.76 -25.61 22.67
N ASP A 114 -13.88 -26.05 23.23
CA ASP A 114 -15.21 -25.61 22.81
C ASP A 114 -15.43 -24.19 23.33
N LEU A 115 -14.97 -23.23 22.54
CA LEU A 115 -15.18 -21.81 22.82
C LEU A 115 -16.56 -21.39 22.35
N THR A 116 -17.25 -20.61 23.17
CA THR A 116 -18.45 -19.90 22.73
C THR A 116 -18.08 -18.73 21.82
N GLU A 117 -19.04 -18.24 21.03
CA GLU A 117 -18.83 -17.10 20.12
C GLU A 117 -18.36 -15.84 20.86
N LYS A 118 -18.86 -15.61 22.08
CA LYS A 118 -18.42 -14.49 22.94
C LYS A 118 -16.95 -14.62 23.36
N GLU A 119 -16.52 -15.81 23.74
CA GLU A 119 -15.13 -16.06 24.14
C GLU A 119 -14.17 -15.94 22.95
N MET A 120 -14.58 -16.40 21.76
CA MET A 120 -13.82 -16.19 20.53
C MET A 120 -13.63 -14.70 20.21
N LEU A 121 -14.70 -13.90 20.31
CA LEU A 121 -14.63 -12.46 20.08
C LEU A 121 -13.73 -11.75 21.10
N ASP A 122 -13.81 -12.11 22.38
CA ASP A 122 -12.93 -11.54 23.41
C ASP A 122 -11.45 -11.88 23.19
N ILE A 123 -11.16 -13.12 22.77
CA ILE A 123 -9.79 -13.54 22.42
C ILE A 123 -9.27 -12.75 21.22
N ILE A 124 -10.10 -12.55 20.18
CA ILE A 124 -9.73 -11.77 18.99
C ILE A 124 -9.48 -10.31 19.38
N ASN A 125 -10.40 -9.68 20.11
CA ASN A 125 -10.29 -8.29 20.55
C ASN A 125 -9.05 -8.05 21.40
N LYS A 126 -8.73 -8.98 22.31
CA LYS A 126 -7.51 -8.90 23.14
C LYS A 126 -6.23 -9.07 22.31
N SER A 127 -6.30 -9.81 21.20
CA SER A 127 -5.15 -10.06 20.31
C SER A 127 -5.01 -9.01 19.20
N GLN A 128 -6.03 -8.19 18.96
CA GLN A 128 -6.10 -7.21 17.88
C GLN A 128 -4.93 -6.21 17.92
N GLY A 129 -4.55 -5.75 19.11
CA GLY A 129 -3.43 -4.81 19.29
C GLY A 129 -2.10 -5.40 18.82
N ILE A 130 -1.85 -6.68 19.13
CA ILE A 130 -0.64 -7.40 18.72
C ILE A 130 -0.65 -7.61 17.20
N PHE A 131 -1.79 -8.04 16.64
CA PHE A 131 -1.93 -8.21 15.20
C PHE A 131 -1.73 -6.92 14.41
N ASN A 132 -2.23 -5.80 14.92
CA ASN A 132 -2.01 -4.50 14.28
C ASN A 132 -0.52 -4.11 14.21
N ILE A 133 0.27 -4.43 15.24
CA ILE A 133 1.72 -4.20 15.22
C ILE A 133 2.40 -5.14 14.22
N PHE A 134 2.04 -6.43 14.23
CA PHE A 134 2.57 -7.41 13.28
C PHE A 134 2.28 -7.03 11.83
N GLU A 135 1.08 -6.54 11.54
CA GLU A 135 0.71 -6.04 10.22
C GLU A 135 1.66 -4.93 9.76
N LEU A 136 1.94 -3.93 10.60
CA LEU A 136 2.87 -2.85 10.27
C LEU A 136 4.30 -3.35 10.04
N VAL A 137 4.75 -4.33 10.81
CA VAL A 137 6.06 -4.97 10.63
C VAL A 137 6.13 -5.70 9.29
N ILE A 138 5.10 -6.47 8.94
CA ILE A 138 5.01 -7.16 7.65
C ILE A 138 4.99 -6.16 6.50
N MET A 139 4.21 -5.07 6.63
CA MET A 139 4.17 -3.99 5.65
C MET A 139 5.54 -3.35 5.46
N PHE A 140 6.29 -3.10 6.53
CA PHE A 140 7.64 -2.55 6.46
C PHE A 140 8.56 -3.43 5.60
N PHE A 141 8.67 -4.71 5.93
CA PHE A 141 9.52 -5.65 5.20
C PHE A 141 9.09 -5.84 3.75
N THR A 142 7.78 -5.96 3.52
CA THR A 142 7.23 -6.08 2.16
C THR A 142 7.55 -4.83 1.34
N SER A 143 7.42 -3.64 1.94
CA SER A 143 7.73 -2.39 1.25
C SER A 143 9.22 -2.29 0.90
N ALA A 144 10.12 -2.73 1.78
CA ALA A 144 11.56 -2.73 1.54
C ALA A 144 11.92 -3.64 0.36
N ILE A 145 11.32 -4.84 0.29
CA ILE A 145 11.51 -5.76 -0.83
C ILE A 145 11.02 -5.14 -2.15
N LEU A 146 9.84 -4.49 -2.13
CA LEU A 146 9.29 -3.85 -3.33
C LEU A 146 10.14 -2.65 -3.77
N TYR A 147 10.59 -1.80 -2.84
CA TYR A 147 11.46 -0.66 -3.16
C TYR A 147 12.84 -1.09 -3.66
N LEU A 148 13.40 -2.20 -3.17
CA LEU A 148 14.60 -2.81 -3.75
C LEU A 148 14.40 -3.16 -5.24
N GLY A 149 13.27 -3.77 -5.57
CA GLY A 149 12.91 -4.07 -6.95
C GLY A 149 12.81 -2.80 -7.81
N VAL A 150 12.16 -1.75 -7.29
CA VAL A 150 11.99 -0.47 -7.98
C VAL A 150 13.34 0.24 -8.20
N MET A 151 14.20 0.31 -7.19
CA MET A 151 15.53 0.92 -7.31
C MET A 151 16.37 0.22 -8.37
N LYS A 152 16.33 -1.12 -8.39
CA LYS A 152 17.02 -1.92 -9.42
C LYS A 152 16.47 -1.66 -10.82
N LEU A 153 15.16 -1.52 -10.98
CA LEU A 153 14.53 -1.20 -12.27
C LEU A 153 14.89 0.19 -12.78
N ILE A 154 15.04 1.17 -11.88
CA ILE A 154 15.36 2.57 -12.22
C ILE A 154 16.89 2.81 -12.26
N SER A 155 17.70 1.77 -11.99
CA SER A 155 19.17 1.83 -11.97
C SER A 155 19.72 2.84 -10.95
N ILE A 156 19.18 2.81 -9.74
CA ILE A 156 19.63 3.64 -8.61
C ILE A 156 20.49 2.77 -7.69
N ASP A 157 21.60 3.32 -7.21
CA ASP A 157 22.47 2.65 -6.25
C ASP A 157 21.72 2.30 -4.96
N ILE A 158 21.82 1.04 -4.55
CA ILE A 158 21.10 0.54 -3.37
C ILE A 158 21.81 1.04 -2.11
N ASN A 159 21.22 2.05 -1.48
CA ASN A 159 21.61 2.49 -0.15
C ASN A 159 20.60 1.97 0.89
N LEU A 160 21.06 1.11 1.80
CA LEU A 160 20.21 0.48 2.82
C LEU A 160 19.60 1.49 3.80
N ILE A 161 20.29 2.60 4.09
CA ILE A 161 19.78 3.65 4.98
C ILE A 161 18.62 4.35 4.30
N PHE A 162 18.81 4.76 3.05
CA PHE A 162 17.75 5.41 2.27
C PHE A 162 16.54 4.47 2.11
N LEU A 163 16.77 3.21 1.73
CA LEU A 163 15.73 2.18 1.62
C LEU A 163 14.92 2.05 2.91
N SER A 164 15.60 1.93 4.05
CA SER A 164 14.94 1.76 5.36
C SER A 164 14.07 2.97 5.70
N ILE A 165 14.56 4.19 5.41
CA ILE A 165 13.80 5.42 5.67
C ILE A 165 12.59 5.51 4.75
N ILE A 166 12.73 5.29 3.44
CA ILE A 166 11.58 5.38 2.53
C ILE A 166 10.52 4.31 2.82
N SER A 167 10.93 3.10 3.21
CA SER A 167 10.05 2.02 3.65
C SER A 167 9.29 2.39 4.93
N LEU A 168 9.98 2.96 5.92
CA LEU A 168 9.36 3.43 7.15
C LEU A 168 8.36 4.55 6.87
N MET A 169 8.75 5.52 6.05
CA MET A 169 7.87 6.62 5.65
C MET A 169 6.64 6.11 4.91
N ASN A 170 6.77 5.06 4.09
CA ASN A 170 5.64 4.44 3.42
C ASN A 170 4.61 3.85 4.40
N VAL A 171 5.11 3.16 5.44
CA VAL A 171 4.26 2.59 6.50
C VAL A 171 3.60 3.70 7.34
N ILE A 172 4.33 4.79 7.62
CA ILE A 172 3.77 5.96 8.31
C ILE A 172 2.69 6.62 7.45
N SER A 173 2.94 6.83 6.16
CA SER A 173 1.95 7.38 5.23
C SER A 173 0.70 6.51 5.16
N TYR A 174 0.84 5.19 5.12
CA TYR A 174 -0.30 4.28 5.22
C TYR A 174 -1.11 4.53 6.51
N ARG A 175 -0.43 4.63 7.65
CA ARG A 175 -1.08 4.83 8.94
C ARG A 175 -1.82 6.17 9.03
N VAL A 176 -1.20 7.23 8.52
CA VAL A 176 -1.76 8.59 8.56
C VAL A 176 -2.93 8.75 7.59
N PHE A 177 -2.78 8.32 6.35
CA PHE A 177 -3.78 8.57 5.30
C PHE A 177 -4.91 7.54 5.26
N PHE A 178 -4.65 6.28 5.63
CA PHE A 178 -5.61 5.18 5.42
C PHE A 178 -6.05 4.50 6.72
N ARG A 179 -5.25 4.57 7.79
CA ARG A 179 -5.53 3.91 9.08
C ARG A 179 -5.81 4.87 10.24
N SER A 180 -6.19 6.12 9.94
CA SER A 180 -6.74 7.03 10.94
C SER A 180 -7.89 6.32 11.65
N LYS A 181 -7.80 6.22 13.00
CA LYS A 181 -8.74 5.48 13.84
C LYS A 181 -10.15 5.72 13.34
N ILE A 182 -10.82 4.64 12.91
CA ILE A 182 -12.27 4.57 13.01
C ILE A 182 -12.51 4.65 14.52
N SER A 183 -12.63 5.87 15.02
CA SER A 183 -13.30 6.13 16.28
C SER A 183 -14.70 5.62 16.02
N THR A 184 -14.96 4.38 16.42
CA THR A 184 -16.30 3.97 16.78
C THR A 184 -16.73 5.01 17.81
N GLY A 185 -17.49 6.01 17.32
CA GLY A 185 -18.15 6.98 18.16
C GLY A 185 -19.00 6.18 19.13
N ASN A 186 -18.58 6.18 20.38
CA ASN A 186 -19.52 6.08 21.48
C ASN A 186 -20.33 7.38 21.50
#